data_AF-A0A507CZN2-F1
#
_entry.id   AF-A0A507CZN2-F1
#
_cell.length_a   1.000
_cell.length_b   1.000
_cell.length_c   1.000
_cell.angle_alpha   90.00
_cell.angle_beta   90.00
_cell.angle_gamma   90.00
#
_symmetry.space_group_name_H-M   'P 1'
#
loop_
_entity.id
_entity.type
_entity.pdbx_description
1 polymer ?
#
loop_
_entity_poly.entity_id
_entity_poly.type
_entity_poly.pdbx_seq_one_letter_code
_entity_poly.pdbx_strand_id
1 'polypeptide(L)'
;MDPASHTAQKISSIINVLKDMDKTHVEIRLTPASSLSKTPVSRFYRYSLSSEPSFDETGNLQGSYVRFDQMPLDPLLTLGYEVPNAWVVSAISSVHDLDNIKLAKLDAASRVKGVEAIFELKYILVEGHARDLSDNQPPRGLQFILGTPSHPAMGDTITMANLGYLQLKAFPGVLDLRIRPGRSRDIFEMVSAADSFQSRKNLATDALLGTEGSKIAVTSFEGVTLFPVVRRRSGMEDKDVLLPDEAEKTAATEGSFWKSIVGSLSRDKKRPAPTEATINVFSVASGHLYERFMGIMMLSVLRHTKSPVKFWLIADFLSPSFKDFVPLLAAEYDFDFEFVTFILHWPESRGAVNRNTTATASYCAPG
;
A
#
# COMPACT_ATOMS: atom_id res chain seq x y z
N MET A 1 21.95 22.31 -6.57
CA MET A 1 20.64 21.82 -7.05
C MET A 1 20.36 22.38 -8.43
N ASP A 2 19.77 21.59 -9.31
CA ASP A 2 19.27 22.07 -10.60
C ASP A 2 17.88 22.70 -10.38
N PRO A 3 17.70 24.03 -10.61
CA PRO A 3 16.41 24.70 -10.46
C PRO A 3 15.30 24.08 -11.33
N ALA A 4 15.68 23.45 -12.44
CA ALA A 4 14.76 22.85 -13.41
C ALA A 4 14.29 21.44 -12.98
N SER A 5 14.79 20.90 -11.87
CA SER A 5 14.44 19.54 -11.42
C SER A 5 13.20 19.49 -10.53
N HIS A 6 12.44 18.40 -10.64
CA HIS A 6 11.29 18.13 -9.74
C HIS A 6 11.71 18.03 -8.27
N THR A 7 12.90 17.48 -7.99
CA THR A 7 13.45 17.34 -6.65
C THR A 7 13.78 18.70 -6.03
N ALA A 8 14.24 19.68 -6.84
CA ALA A 8 14.50 21.02 -6.35
C ALA A 8 13.23 21.71 -5.83
N GLN A 9 12.04 21.44 -6.37
CA GLN A 9 10.78 21.99 -5.85
C GLN A 9 10.49 21.54 -4.41
N LYS A 10 10.82 20.28 -4.09
CA LYS A 10 10.67 19.71 -2.74
C LYS A 10 11.72 20.27 -1.79
N ILE A 11 13.00 20.17 -2.19
CA ILE A 11 14.12 20.59 -1.36
C ILE A 11 14.06 22.09 -1.08
N SER A 12 13.67 22.92 -2.04
CA SER A 12 13.55 24.38 -1.82
C SER A 12 12.53 24.73 -0.74
N SER A 13 11.39 24.01 -0.70
CA SER A 13 10.37 24.20 0.32
C SER A 13 10.86 23.79 1.71
N ILE A 14 11.61 22.67 1.79
CA ILE A 14 12.21 22.19 3.05
C ILE A 14 13.29 23.16 3.55
N ILE A 15 14.21 23.56 2.66
CA ILE A 15 15.27 24.54 2.98
C ILE A 15 14.66 25.83 3.51
N ASN A 16 13.55 26.29 2.93
CA ASN A 16 12.88 27.51 3.36
C ASN A 16 12.40 27.44 4.81
N VAL A 17 12.08 26.26 5.33
CA VAL A 17 11.73 26.06 6.75
C VAL A 17 12.99 25.91 7.60
N LEU A 18 13.96 25.13 7.13
CA LEU A 18 15.21 24.88 7.87
C LEU A 18 16.04 26.16 8.08
N LYS A 19 15.93 27.15 7.19
CA LYS A 19 16.66 28.42 7.32
C LYS A 19 16.23 29.22 8.56
N ASP A 20 14.99 29.03 9.01
CA ASP A 20 14.40 29.77 10.14
C ASP A 20 14.78 29.12 11.49
N MET A 21 15.44 27.95 11.47
CA MET A 21 15.91 27.29 12.68
C MET A 21 17.17 27.95 13.23
N ASP A 22 17.20 28.16 14.55
CA ASP A 22 18.34 28.72 15.27
C ASP A 22 19.65 27.99 14.95
N LYS A 23 20.72 28.77 14.74
CA LYS A 23 22.09 28.29 14.49
C LYS A 23 22.27 27.45 13.21
N THR A 24 21.42 27.67 12.20
CA THR A 24 21.55 27.00 10.91
C THR A 24 22.23 27.90 9.88
N HIS A 25 23.26 27.38 9.18
CA HIS A 25 23.87 28.04 8.01
C HIS A 25 23.55 27.23 6.76
N VAL A 26 22.86 27.83 5.80
CA VAL A 26 22.48 27.18 4.53
C VAL A 26 23.23 27.84 3.38
N GLU A 27 24.07 27.08 2.68
CA GLU A 27 24.70 27.49 1.42
C GLU A 27 24.00 26.78 0.25
N ILE A 28 23.45 27.57 -0.69
CA ILE A 28 22.74 27.04 -1.85
C ILE A 28 23.59 27.24 -3.10
N ARG A 29 24.03 26.13 -3.71
CA ARG A 29 24.69 26.14 -5.02
C ARG A 29 23.71 25.72 -6.10
N LEU A 30 23.43 26.60 -7.06
CA LEU A 30 22.58 26.31 -8.21
C LEU A 30 23.45 25.81 -9.36
N THR A 31 23.11 24.64 -9.89
CA THR A 31 23.84 24.01 -11.00
C THR A 31 22.82 23.56 -12.04
N PRO A 32 22.39 24.47 -12.94
CA PRO A 32 21.42 24.13 -13.96
C PRO A 32 22.02 23.16 -14.99
N ALA A 33 21.18 22.30 -15.57
CA ALA A 33 21.58 21.48 -16.71
C ALA A 33 21.85 22.35 -17.95
N SER A 34 22.88 22.01 -18.72
CA SER A 34 23.30 22.78 -19.90
C SER A 34 22.38 22.59 -21.12
N SER A 35 21.61 21.50 -21.16
CA SER A 35 20.64 21.24 -22.22
C SER A 35 19.33 20.70 -21.66
N LEU A 36 18.22 21.27 -22.14
CA LEU A 36 16.86 20.87 -21.77
C LEU A 36 16.13 20.44 -23.05
N SER A 37 15.86 19.14 -23.19
CA SER A 37 15.16 18.58 -24.36
C SER A 37 13.64 18.66 -24.26
N LYS A 38 13.12 18.85 -23.04
CA LYS A 38 11.68 18.93 -22.71
C LYS A 38 11.44 20.07 -21.73
N THR A 39 10.18 20.48 -21.60
CA THR A 39 9.77 21.37 -20.52
C THR A 39 10.15 20.73 -19.17
N PRO A 40 11.04 21.37 -18.39
CA PRO A 40 11.67 20.70 -17.25
C PRO A 40 10.72 20.49 -16.07
N VAL A 41 9.73 21.37 -15.92
CA VAL A 41 8.76 21.36 -14.82
C VAL A 41 7.34 21.39 -15.40
N SER A 42 6.60 20.31 -15.17
CA SER A 42 5.21 20.13 -15.63
C SER A 42 4.20 20.07 -14.48
N ARG A 43 4.59 20.45 -13.26
CA ARG A 43 3.73 20.40 -12.07
C ARG A 43 3.83 21.64 -11.20
N PHE A 44 2.73 21.98 -10.56
CA PHE A 44 2.70 22.89 -9.42
C PHE A 44 3.00 22.09 -8.15
N TYR A 45 3.78 22.65 -7.23
CA TYR A 45 4.20 21.96 -6.02
C TYR A 45 4.14 22.89 -4.81
N ARG A 46 3.61 22.37 -3.71
CA ARG A 46 3.59 23.00 -2.39
C ARG A 46 3.85 21.92 -1.35
N TYR A 47 4.66 22.26 -0.35
CA TYR A 47 4.98 21.35 0.74
C TYR A 47 4.32 21.85 2.01
N SER A 48 3.69 20.95 2.77
CA SER A 48 3.03 21.27 4.04
C SER A 48 4.05 21.15 5.17
N LEU A 49 4.79 22.22 5.44
CA LEU A 49 5.74 22.29 6.54
C LEU A 49 5.86 23.74 7.02
N SER A 50 5.79 23.95 8.32
CA SER A 50 6.00 25.23 8.99
C SER A 50 7.12 25.10 10.02
N SER A 51 7.87 26.18 10.25
CA SER A 51 8.93 26.24 11.27
C SER A 51 8.34 26.33 12.68
N GLU A 52 7.17 26.95 12.80
CA GLU A 52 6.48 27.19 14.06
C GLU A 52 5.02 26.71 14.00
N PRO A 53 4.43 26.35 15.15
CA PRO A 53 3.01 26.01 15.24
C PRO A 53 2.14 27.27 15.08
N SER A 54 1.14 27.20 14.20
CA SER A 54 0.12 28.23 14.03
C SER A 54 -1.05 27.99 14.97
N PHE A 55 -1.54 29.03 15.63
CA PHE A 55 -2.73 28.98 16.49
C PHE A 55 -3.82 29.90 15.95
N ASP A 56 -5.08 29.50 16.12
CA ASP A 56 -6.22 30.35 15.81
C ASP A 56 -6.45 31.45 16.85
N GLU A 57 -7.38 32.36 16.60
CA GLU A 57 -7.74 33.46 17.51
C GLU A 57 -8.23 32.97 18.89
N THR A 58 -8.68 31.71 18.97
CA THR A 58 -9.14 31.07 20.20
C THR A 58 -8.04 30.28 20.93
N GLY A 59 -6.82 30.26 20.39
CA GLY A 59 -5.66 29.56 20.96
C GLY A 59 -5.58 28.07 20.63
N ASN A 60 -6.42 27.54 19.74
CA ASN A 60 -6.31 26.15 19.29
C ASN A 60 -5.25 26.03 18.20
N LEU A 61 -4.58 24.88 18.16
CA LEU A 61 -3.61 24.59 17.11
C LEU A 61 -4.31 24.51 15.76
N GLN A 62 -3.91 25.38 14.83
CA GLN A 62 -4.42 25.37 13.47
C GLN A 62 -3.78 24.21 12.70
N GLY A 63 -4.62 23.39 12.06
CA GLY A 63 -4.15 22.29 11.24
C GLY A 63 -3.42 22.77 9.99
N SER A 64 -2.43 22.01 9.53
CA SER A 64 -1.69 22.31 8.30
C SER A 64 -2.53 21.96 7.07
N TYR A 65 -2.73 22.94 6.18
CA TYR A 65 -3.39 22.75 4.90
C TYR A 65 -2.52 23.27 3.76
N VAL A 66 -2.69 22.70 2.57
CA VAL A 66 -2.00 23.14 1.36
C VAL A 66 -2.99 23.89 0.49
N ARG A 67 -2.69 25.14 0.16
CA ARG A 67 -3.51 25.97 -0.73
C ARG A 67 -2.75 26.36 -1.99
N PHE A 68 -3.42 26.23 -3.13
CA PHE A 68 -2.94 26.69 -4.42
C PHE A 68 -3.78 27.88 -4.88
N ASP A 69 -3.23 29.07 -4.73
CA ASP A 69 -3.89 30.31 -5.16
C ASP A 69 -3.61 30.60 -6.64
N GLN A 70 -4.58 31.22 -7.34
CA GLN A 70 -4.44 31.68 -8.74
C GLN A 70 -4.04 30.58 -9.74
N MET A 71 -4.59 29.38 -9.59
CA MET A 71 -4.35 28.27 -10.50
C MET A 71 -4.95 28.53 -11.90
N PRO A 72 -4.28 28.09 -12.98
CA PRO A 72 -4.78 28.27 -14.35
C PRO A 72 -6.09 27.52 -14.57
N LEU A 73 -7.05 28.16 -15.25
CA LEU A 73 -8.42 27.65 -15.34
C LEU A 73 -8.64 26.55 -16.39
N ASP A 74 -7.97 26.69 -17.53
CA ASP A 74 -8.17 25.83 -18.71
C ASP A 74 -7.49 24.44 -18.68
N PRO A 75 -6.24 24.29 -18.16
CA PRO A 75 -5.57 23.00 -18.21
C PRO A 75 -6.28 21.96 -17.35
N LEU A 76 -6.17 20.70 -17.76
CA LEU A 76 -6.55 19.57 -16.93
C LEU A 76 -5.45 19.32 -15.92
N LEU A 77 -5.82 19.30 -14.64
CA LEU A 77 -4.93 19.12 -13.51
C LEU A 77 -5.27 17.80 -12.81
N THR A 78 -4.25 17.15 -12.27
CA THR A 78 -4.38 15.95 -11.45
C THR A 78 -3.74 16.23 -10.10
N LEU A 79 -4.43 15.93 -9.02
CA LEU A 79 -3.91 16.11 -7.67
C LEU A 79 -3.00 14.93 -7.30
N GLY A 80 -1.70 15.16 -7.32
CA GLY A 80 -0.72 14.24 -6.73
C GLY A 80 -0.33 14.66 -5.33
N TYR A 81 -0.25 13.71 -4.41
CA TYR A 81 0.35 13.91 -3.09
C TYR A 81 1.65 13.11 -2.96
N GLU A 82 2.63 13.70 -2.30
CA GLU A 82 3.93 13.08 -2.02
C GLU A 82 4.07 12.94 -0.50
N VAL A 83 4.06 11.71 -0.01
CA VAL A 83 4.09 11.38 1.42
C VAL A 83 5.31 10.49 1.72
N PRO A 84 5.79 10.45 2.98
CA PRO A 84 6.80 9.48 3.39
C PRO A 84 6.42 8.05 3.01
N ASN A 85 7.41 7.20 2.70
CA ASN A 85 7.18 5.84 2.23
C ASN A 85 6.40 5.00 3.25
N ALA A 86 6.60 5.24 4.54
CA ALA A 86 5.88 4.51 5.59
C ALA A 86 4.39 4.87 5.68
N TRP A 87 3.88 5.86 4.94
CA TRP A 87 2.52 6.37 5.11
C TRP A 87 1.54 5.74 4.10
N VAL A 88 0.43 5.24 4.62
CA VAL A 88 -0.72 4.79 3.83
C VAL A 88 -1.80 5.85 3.90
N VAL A 89 -1.88 6.68 2.86
CA VAL A 89 -2.82 7.80 2.80
C VAL A 89 -3.96 7.49 1.85
N SER A 90 -5.17 7.91 2.19
CA SER A 90 -6.33 7.83 1.31
C SER A 90 -7.20 9.08 1.39
N ALA A 91 -7.87 9.45 0.29
CA ALA A 91 -8.88 10.50 0.32
C ALA A 91 -10.12 10.02 1.10
N ILE A 92 -10.57 10.82 2.08
CA ILE A 92 -11.85 10.60 2.79
C ILE A 92 -12.96 11.46 2.19
N SER A 93 -12.66 12.69 1.76
CA SER A 93 -13.68 13.62 1.29
C SER A 93 -13.18 14.41 0.11
N SER A 94 -13.94 14.35 -0.98
CA SER A 94 -13.80 15.20 -2.15
C SER A 94 -15.09 15.11 -2.95
N VAL A 95 -15.67 16.26 -3.29
CA VAL A 95 -16.83 16.34 -4.20
C VAL A 95 -16.39 16.20 -5.66
N HIS A 96 -15.15 16.60 -5.96
CA HIS A 96 -14.62 16.65 -7.32
C HIS A 96 -13.72 15.46 -7.63
N ASP A 97 -13.60 15.14 -8.93
CA ASP A 97 -12.66 14.15 -9.44
C ASP A 97 -11.23 14.69 -9.32
N LEU A 98 -10.45 14.09 -8.43
CA LEU A 98 -9.07 14.49 -8.16
C LEU A 98 -8.10 14.14 -9.28
N ASP A 99 -8.48 13.20 -10.16
CA ASP A 99 -7.69 12.80 -11.32
C ASP A 99 -7.92 13.75 -12.50
N ASN A 100 -9.10 14.38 -12.57
CA ASN A 100 -9.58 15.17 -13.71
C ASN A 100 -10.08 16.57 -13.30
N ILE A 101 -9.24 17.36 -12.64
CA ILE A 101 -9.59 18.71 -12.18
C ILE A 101 -9.51 19.69 -13.35
N LYS A 102 -10.66 20.26 -13.76
CA LYS A 102 -10.71 21.37 -14.72
C LYS A 102 -11.48 22.54 -14.14
N LEU A 103 -10.77 23.57 -13.68
CA LEU A 103 -11.35 24.70 -12.95
C LEU A 103 -12.33 25.52 -13.81
N ALA A 104 -12.12 25.60 -15.13
CA ALA A 104 -13.05 26.24 -16.05
C ALA A 104 -14.44 25.57 -16.10
N LYS A 105 -14.53 24.27 -15.79
CA LYS A 105 -15.79 23.52 -15.75
C LYS A 105 -16.53 23.63 -14.42
N LEU A 106 -15.92 24.19 -13.39
CA LEU A 106 -16.58 24.42 -12.11
C LEU A 106 -17.67 25.48 -12.28
N ASP A 107 -18.79 25.27 -11.60
CA ASP A 107 -19.87 26.24 -11.48
C ASP A 107 -19.41 27.50 -10.74
N ALA A 108 -20.14 28.60 -10.89
CA ALA A 108 -19.74 29.89 -10.33
C ALA A 108 -19.59 29.85 -8.80
N ALA A 109 -20.40 29.05 -8.09
CA ALA A 109 -20.32 28.91 -6.64
C ALA A 109 -19.10 28.08 -6.22
N SER A 110 -18.89 26.90 -6.83
CA SER A 110 -17.69 26.09 -6.55
C SER A 110 -16.39 26.75 -7.01
N ARG A 111 -16.43 27.67 -7.97
CA ARG A 111 -15.24 28.44 -8.38
C ARG A 111 -14.77 29.42 -7.31
N VAL A 112 -15.69 29.96 -6.49
CA VAL A 112 -15.34 30.82 -5.34
C VAL A 112 -14.79 29.98 -4.19
N LYS A 113 -15.41 28.83 -3.91
CA LYS A 113 -14.96 27.92 -2.85
C LYS A 113 -13.64 27.21 -3.21
N GLY A 114 -13.42 26.94 -4.49
CA GLY A 114 -12.30 26.15 -4.99
C GLY A 114 -12.54 24.64 -4.84
N VAL A 115 -11.53 23.87 -5.24
CA VAL A 115 -11.52 22.41 -5.08
C VAL A 115 -10.93 22.08 -3.71
N GLU A 116 -11.72 21.38 -2.90
CA GLU A 116 -11.35 20.95 -1.55
C GLU A 116 -11.25 19.42 -1.50
N ALA A 117 -10.17 18.91 -0.92
CA ALA A 117 -9.93 17.48 -0.76
C ALA A 117 -9.29 17.22 0.61
N ILE A 118 -9.84 16.27 1.36
CA ILE A 118 -9.37 15.89 2.69
C ILE A 118 -8.81 14.47 2.61
N PHE A 119 -7.57 14.33 3.09
CA PHE A 119 -6.83 13.07 3.12
C PHE A 119 -6.61 12.60 4.56
N GLU A 120 -6.54 11.29 4.73
CA GLU A 120 -6.26 10.64 6.00
C GLU A 120 -5.04 9.75 5.90
N LEU A 121 -4.16 9.84 6.90
CA LEU A 121 -3.17 8.80 7.17
C LEU A 121 -3.88 7.62 7.85
N LYS A 122 -4.25 6.61 7.06
CA LYS A 122 -4.96 5.43 7.56
C LYS A 122 -4.06 4.48 8.33
N TYR A 123 -2.85 4.25 7.82
CA TYR A 123 -1.90 3.31 8.42
C TYR A 123 -0.47 3.80 8.29
N ILE A 124 0.36 3.35 9.21
CA ILE A 124 1.81 3.41 9.10
C ILE A 124 2.31 2.00 8.75
N LEU A 125 3.25 1.90 7.82
CA LEU A 125 3.80 0.63 7.38
C LEU A 125 4.79 0.08 8.41
N VAL A 126 4.67 -1.22 8.65
CA VAL A 126 5.69 -2.05 9.28
C VAL A 126 6.28 -2.91 8.19
N GLU A 127 7.50 -2.60 7.80
CA GLU A 127 8.24 -3.32 6.77
C GLU A 127 9.16 -4.35 7.43
N GLY A 128 9.56 -5.37 6.70
CA GLY A 128 10.57 -6.26 7.21
C GLY A 128 11.26 -7.13 6.17
N HIS A 129 12.39 -7.68 6.58
CA HIS A 129 13.23 -8.56 5.77
C HIS A 129 13.47 -9.86 6.54
N ALA A 130 12.63 -10.86 6.26
CA ALA A 130 12.70 -12.15 6.92
C ALA A 130 13.85 -13.02 6.38
N ARG A 131 14.46 -13.82 7.26
CA ARG A 131 15.52 -14.79 6.90
C ARG A 131 15.33 -16.11 7.64
N ASP A 132 15.59 -17.20 6.94
CA ASP A 132 15.69 -18.53 7.52
C ASP A 132 17.13 -18.79 7.99
N LEU A 133 17.34 -19.26 9.22
CA LEU A 133 18.66 -19.61 9.74
C LEU A 133 19.20 -20.91 9.15
N SER A 134 18.33 -21.80 8.67
CA SER A 134 18.75 -23.11 8.17
C SER A 134 19.61 -23.00 6.91
N ASP A 135 19.23 -22.13 5.98
CA ASP A 135 19.90 -21.95 4.68
C ASP A 135 20.31 -20.49 4.38
N ASN A 136 20.01 -19.57 5.30
CA ASN A 136 20.21 -18.12 5.14
C ASN A 136 19.48 -17.53 3.92
N GLN A 137 18.42 -18.19 3.45
CA GLN A 137 17.57 -17.72 2.36
C GLN A 137 16.31 -17.01 2.88
N PRO A 138 15.67 -16.18 2.05
CA PRO A 138 14.34 -15.66 2.30
C PRO A 138 13.29 -16.80 2.47
N PRO A 139 12.54 -16.86 3.58
CA PRO A 139 11.50 -17.87 3.79
C PRO A 139 10.25 -17.51 2.97
N ARG A 140 10.32 -17.74 1.65
CA ARG A 140 9.27 -17.40 0.69
C ARG A 140 7.95 -18.05 1.08
N GLY A 141 6.87 -17.27 1.04
CA GLY A 141 5.52 -17.76 1.32
C GLY A 141 5.20 -17.92 2.81
N LEU A 142 6.17 -17.67 3.70
CA LEU A 142 5.92 -17.59 5.14
C LEU A 142 4.90 -16.50 5.43
N GLN A 143 3.86 -16.86 6.17
CA GLN A 143 2.75 -15.95 6.47
C GLN A 143 2.92 -15.36 7.86
N PHE A 144 2.87 -14.03 7.94
CA PHE A 144 2.88 -13.29 9.21
C PHE A 144 1.52 -12.67 9.48
N ILE A 145 1.19 -12.55 10.76
CA ILE A 145 0.04 -11.81 11.26
C ILE A 145 0.50 -10.76 12.25
N LEU A 146 -0.13 -9.59 12.17
CA LEU A 146 0.04 -8.48 13.10
C LEU A 146 -1.30 -8.21 13.78
N GLY A 147 -1.28 -7.95 15.07
CA GLY A 147 -2.50 -7.65 15.81
C GLY A 147 -2.24 -7.10 17.21
N THR A 148 -3.33 -6.91 17.93
CA THR A 148 -3.32 -6.60 19.37
C THR A 148 -3.78 -7.82 20.17
N PRO A 149 -3.61 -7.85 21.50
CA PRO A 149 -4.16 -8.92 22.33
C PRO A 149 -5.68 -9.11 22.14
N SER A 150 -6.42 -8.04 21.86
CA SER A 150 -7.87 -8.07 21.62
C SER A 150 -8.22 -8.54 20.21
N HIS A 151 -7.44 -8.15 19.21
CA HIS A 151 -7.64 -8.50 17.80
C HIS A 151 -6.33 -9.06 17.22
N PRO A 152 -6.05 -10.37 17.38
CA PRO A 152 -4.75 -10.96 17.09
C PRO A 152 -4.43 -11.09 15.59
N ALA A 153 -5.43 -11.01 14.71
CA ALA A 153 -5.28 -11.12 13.25
C ALA A 153 -5.84 -9.88 12.57
N MET A 154 -5.19 -8.74 12.79
CA MET A 154 -5.61 -7.44 12.25
C MET A 154 -5.14 -7.23 10.82
N GLY A 155 -3.93 -7.72 10.51
CA GLY A 155 -3.39 -7.72 9.16
C GLY A 155 -2.49 -8.93 8.95
N ASP A 156 -2.55 -9.51 7.76
CA ASP A 156 -1.71 -10.60 7.35
C ASP A 156 -0.89 -10.23 6.11
N THR A 157 0.26 -10.87 5.97
CA THR A 157 1.12 -10.71 4.80
C THR A 157 1.94 -11.96 4.56
N ILE A 158 2.49 -12.08 3.36
CA ILE A 158 3.39 -13.18 2.99
C ILE A 158 4.78 -12.63 2.71
N THR A 159 5.80 -13.39 3.10
CA THR A 159 7.19 -13.07 2.78
C THR A 159 7.46 -13.31 1.31
N MET A 160 7.97 -12.29 0.63
CA MET A 160 8.40 -12.36 -0.76
C MET A 160 9.75 -13.06 -0.89
N ALA A 161 9.97 -13.70 -2.03
CA ALA A 161 11.26 -14.34 -2.35
C ALA A 161 12.41 -13.32 -2.43
N ASN A 162 12.12 -12.09 -2.84
CA ASN A 162 13.13 -11.05 -2.98
C ASN A 162 13.45 -10.45 -1.60
N LEU A 163 14.68 -10.65 -1.12
CA LEU A 163 15.20 -10.07 0.13
C LEU A 163 14.35 -10.38 1.39
N GLY A 164 13.47 -11.39 1.32
CA GLY A 164 12.55 -11.71 2.41
C GLY A 164 11.58 -10.58 2.73
N TYR A 165 11.29 -9.71 1.76
CA TYR A 165 10.49 -8.51 2.01
C TYR A 165 9.07 -8.88 2.44
N LEU A 166 8.57 -8.20 3.46
CA LEU A 166 7.20 -8.27 3.95
C LEU A 166 6.74 -6.88 4.36
N GLN A 167 5.44 -6.65 4.27
CA GLN A 167 4.84 -5.35 4.60
C GLN A 167 3.49 -5.58 5.27
N LEU A 168 3.32 -4.93 6.42
CA LEU A 168 2.12 -4.97 7.23
C LEU A 168 1.63 -3.53 7.44
N LYS A 169 0.31 -3.38 7.54
CA LYS A 169 -0.31 -2.10 7.87
C LYS A 169 -0.56 -2.06 9.37
N ALA A 170 -0.13 -1.00 10.02
CA ALA A 170 -0.22 -0.84 11.46
C ALA A 170 -0.82 0.51 11.85
N PHE A 171 -1.41 0.54 13.04
CA PHE A 171 -1.70 1.79 13.75
C PHE A 171 -0.58 2.08 14.75
N PRO A 172 -0.38 3.35 15.13
CA PRO A 172 0.51 3.69 16.23
C PRO A 172 0.13 2.93 17.51
N GLY A 173 1.11 2.30 18.15
CA GLY A 173 0.86 1.48 19.34
C GLY A 173 1.76 0.24 19.44
N VAL A 174 1.51 -0.57 20.46
CA VAL A 174 2.22 -1.84 20.69
C VAL A 174 1.41 -2.98 20.08
N LEU A 175 2.02 -3.70 19.14
CA LEU A 175 1.42 -4.77 18.36
C LEU A 175 2.21 -6.06 18.53
N ASP A 176 1.53 -7.18 18.44
CA ASP A 176 2.13 -8.52 18.47
C ASP A 176 2.26 -9.04 17.03
N LEU A 177 3.48 -9.37 16.61
CA LEU A 177 3.78 -10.04 15.34
C LEU A 177 4.01 -11.53 15.57
N ARG A 178 3.28 -12.37 14.84
CA ARG A 178 3.36 -13.82 14.95
C ARG A 178 3.37 -14.49 13.58
N ILE A 179 3.86 -15.72 13.51
CA ILE A 179 3.66 -16.56 12.33
C ILE A 179 2.20 -17.01 12.31
N ARG A 180 1.54 -16.90 11.15
CA ARG A 180 0.14 -17.30 11.00
C ARG A 180 -0.03 -18.79 11.36
N PRO A 181 -1.03 -19.15 12.17
CA PRO A 181 -1.35 -20.55 12.43
C PRO A 181 -1.64 -21.32 11.13
N GLY A 182 -1.13 -22.54 11.04
CA GLY A 182 -1.20 -23.40 9.86
C GLY A 182 0.19 -23.80 9.39
N ARG A 183 0.31 -24.11 8.09
CA ARG A 183 1.53 -24.65 7.47
C ARG A 183 2.80 -23.86 7.78
N SER A 184 2.70 -22.52 7.78
CA SER A 184 3.82 -21.63 8.14
C SER A 184 4.36 -21.89 9.55
N ARG A 185 3.49 -22.11 10.54
CA ARG A 185 3.86 -22.39 11.94
C ARG A 185 4.29 -23.85 12.17
N ASP A 186 3.82 -24.77 11.33
CA ASP A 186 4.21 -26.17 11.37
C ASP A 186 5.64 -26.40 10.84
N ILE A 187 6.06 -25.61 9.84
CA ILE A 187 7.40 -25.67 9.28
C ILE A 187 8.36 -24.76 10.05
N PHE A 188 7.94 -23.53 10.37
CA PHE A 188 8.83 -22.51 10.92
C PHE A 188 8.50 -22.16 12.37
N GLU A 189 9.54 -21.82 13.11
CA GLU A 189 9.45 -21.13 14.39
C GLU A 189 10.17 -19.78 14.32
N MET A 190 9.59 -18.77 14.97
CA MET A 190 10.19 -17.45 15.06
C MET A 190 11.26 -17.46 16.15
N VAL A 191 12.49 -17.12 15.78
CA VAL A 191 13.62 -17.02 16.70
C VAL A 191 13.70 -15.60 17.25
N SER A 192 13.63 -14.61 16.37
CA SER A 192 13.73 -13.19 16.73
C SER A 192 12.97 -12.34 15.71
N ALA A 193 12.51 -11.16 16.12
CA ALA A 193 12.07 -10.11 15.21
C ALA A 193 12.52 -8.75 15.75
N ALA A 194 13.82 -8.50 15.63
CA ALA A 194 14.44 -7.26 16.06
C ALA A 194 14.14 -6.11 15.07
N ASP A 195 14.11 -4.90 15.61
CA ASP A 195 13.95 -3.61 14.91
C ASP A 195 15.28 -3.05 14.36
N SER A 196 16.40 -3.70 14.65
CA SER A 196 17.71 -3.28 14.18
C SER A 196 18.52 -4.43 13.57
N PHE A 197 19.13 -4.13 12.43
CA PHE A 197 20.02 -5.04 11.71
C PHE A 197 21.26 -5.42 12.55
N GLN A 198 21.68 -4.58 13.50
CA GLN A 198 22.85 -4.84 14.34
C GLN A 198 22.55 -5.74 15.56
N SER A 199 21.29 -5.81 16.00
CA SER A 199 20.85 -6.74 17.06
C SER A 199 20.99 -8.22 16.66
N ARG A 200 21.39 -8.51 15.41
CA ARG A 200 21.83 -9.82 14.91
C ARG A 200 22.90 -10.50 15.74
N LYS A 201 23.78 -9.74 16.40
CA LYS A 201 24.93 -10.30 17.12
C LYS A 201 24.59 -10.87 18.50
N ASN A 202 23.41 -10.58 19.05
CA ASN A 202 22.98 -11.05 20.37
C ASN A 202 21.97 -12.22 20.28
N LEU A 203 22.01 -13.01 19.20
CA LEU A 203 21.16 -14.20 19.00
C LEU A 203 21.46 -15.38 19.96
N ALA A 204 22.29 -15.16 21.00
CA ALA A 204 22.74 -16.19 21.92
C ALA A 204 21.95 -16.25 23.24
N THR A 205 21.04 -15.31 23.53
CA THR A 205 20.43 -15.21 24.87
C THR A 205 18.97 -14.77 24.94
N ASP A 206 18.26 -14.62 23.83
CA ASP A 206 16.80 -14.42 23.89
C ASP A 206 16.09 -15.76 23.79
N ALA A 207 15.26 -16.08 24.78
CA ALA A 207 14.32 -17.18 24.75
C ALA A 207 13.61 -17.17 23.39
N LEU A 208 13.62 -18.31 22.69
CA LEU A 208 12.92 -18.47 21.41
C LEU A 208 11.51 -17.89 21.57
N LEU A 209 11.20 -16.83 20.81
CA LEU A 209 9.87 -16.21 20.82
C LEU A 209 8.77 -17.24 20.52
N GLY A 210 9.15 -18.31 19.81
CA GLY A 210 8.34 -19.50 19.67
C GLY A 210 7.01 -19.17 19.03
N THR A 211 5.93 -19.47 19.74
CA THR A 211 4.55 -19.25 19.26
C THR A 211 3.92 -17.95 19.74
N GLU A 212 4.51 -17.31 20.74
CA GLU A 212 4.00 -16.06 21.32
C GLU A 212 4.36 -14.85 20.44
N GLY A 213 5.44 -14.99 19.66
CA GLY A 213 5.89 -14.00 18.68
C GLY A 213 6.57 -12.79 19.32
N SER A 214 6.73 -11.71 18.56
CA SER A 214 7.44 -10.50 18.99
C SER A 214 6.50 -9.34 19.26
N LYS A 215 6.84 -8.50 20.23
CA LYS A 215 6.17 -7.21 20.47
C LYS A 215 6.89 -6.12 19.68
N ILE A 216 6.13 -5.34 18.91
CA ILE A 216 6.63 -4.23 18.11
C ILE A 216 5.91 -2.97 18.54
N ALA A 217 6.66 -1.88 18.72
CA ALA A 217 6.10 -0.58 19.02
C ALA A 217 6.21 0.33 17.79
N VAL A 218 5.06 0.76 17.25
CA VAL A 218 5.00 1.78 16.19
C VAL A 218 4.83 3.14 16.87
N THR A 219 5.94 3.85 17.05
CA THR A 219 5.99 5.16 17.76
C THR A 219 6.40 6.33 16.87
N SER A 220 6.89 6.06 15.65
CA SER A 220 7.38 7.07 14.71
C SER A 220 6.57 7.07 13.41
N PHE A 221 6.49 8.25 12.78
CA PHE A 221 5.94 8.42 11.43
C PHE A 221 6.83 7.80 10.34
N GLU A 222 8.08 7.45 10.64
CA GLU A 222 8.97 6.75 9.71
C GLU A 222 8.63 5.25 9.58
N GLY A 223 7.68 4.75 10.36
CA GLY A 223 7.35 3.34 10.42
C GLY A 223 8.36 2.54 11.22
N VAL A 224 8.33 1.21 11.03
CA VAL A 224 9.25 0.28 11.70
C VAL A 224 9.76 -0.71 10.67
N THR A 225 11.08 -0.87 10.58
CA THR A 225 11.72 -1.89 9.74
C THR A 225 12.20 -3.04 10.61
N LEU A 226 11.67 -4.23 10.35
CA LEU A 226 11.97 -5.43 11.12
C LEU A 226 12.93 -6.34 10.36
N PHE A 227 13.68 -7.13 11.10
CA PHE A 227 14.50 -8.20 10.54
C PHE A 227 14.13 -9.54 11.18
N PRO A 228 12.95 -10.12 10.87
CA PRO A 228 12.54 -11.39 11.44
C PRO A 228 13.49 -12.52 11.05
N VAL A 229 13.86 -13.32 12.04
CA VAL A 229 14.68 -14.51 11.90
C VAL A 229 13.83 -15.71 12.27
N VAL A 230 13.71 -16.63 11.34
CA VAL A 230 12.97 -17.89 11.53
C VAL A 230 13.91 -19.07 11.39
N ARG A 231 13.49 -20.21 11.92
CA ARG A 231 14.20 -21.48 11.80
C ARG A 231 13.20 -22.57 11.45
N ARG A 232 13.60 -23.52 10.61
CA ARG A 232 12.80 -24.72 10.35
C ARG A 232 12.77 -25.64 11.56
N ARG A 233 11.60 -26.18 11.87
CA ARG A 233 11.42 -27.20 12.90
C ARG A 233 12.06 -28.51 12.44
N SER A 234 12.54 -29.30 13.41
CA SER A 234 13.16 -30.60 13.15
C SER A 234 12.22 -31.52 12.36
N GLY A 235 12.71 -32.10 11.27
CA GLY A 235 11.94 -32.99 10.38
C GLY A 235 11.10 -32.27 9.30
N MET A 236 11.18 -30.94 9.20
CA MET A 236 10.48 -30.14 8.19
C MET A 236 11.46 -29.37 7.27
N GLU A 237 12.70 -29.86 7.14
CA GLU A 237 13.79 -29.17 6.43
C GLU A 237 13.53 -29.05 4.92
N ASP A 238 13.02 -30.11 4.29
CA ASP A 238 12.80 -30.17 2.83
C ASP A 238 11.43 -29.65 2.37
N LYS A 239 10.56 -29.24 3.29
CA LYS A 239 9.17 -28.89 2.98
C LYS A 239 9.01 -27.45 2.50
N ASP A 240 8.23 -27.25 1.44
CA ASP A 240 7.82 -25.91 1.00
C ASP A 240 6.55 -25.47 1.76
N VAL A 241 6.49 -24.18 2.10
CA VAL A 241 5.29 -23.56 2.68
C VAL A 241 4.17 -23.48 1.65
N LEU A 242 4.54 -23.30 0.38
CA LEU A 242 3.59 -23.10 -0.72
C LEU A 242 3.01 -24.41 -1.27
N LEU A 243 3.67 -25.54 -1.03
CA LEU A 243 3.24 -26.84 -1.53
C LEU A 243 2.48 -27.62 -0.44
N PRO A 244 1.28 -28.15 -0.74
CA PRO A 244 0.63 -29.10 0.15
C PRO A 244 1.41 -30.42 0.18
N ASP A 245 1.38 -31.13 1.31
CA ASP A 245 2.16 -32.38 1.54
C ASP A 245 1.87 -33.49 0.49
N GLU A 246 0.71 -33.45 -0.19
CA GLU A 246 0.35 -34.39 -1.26
C GLU A 246 1.02 -34.07 -2.62
N ALA A 247 1.44 -32.82 -2.86
CA ALA A 247 1.97 -32.37 -4.15
C ALA A 247 3.47 -32.65 -4.33
N GLU A 248 4.22 -32.82 -3.24
CA GLU A 248 5.68 -33.06 -3.26
C GLU A 248 6.05 -34.38 -3.97
N LYS A 249 5.16 -35.39 -3.98
CA LYS A 249 5.41 -36.66 -4.71
C LYS A 249 5.31 -36.55 -6.23
N THR A 250 4.79 -35.43 -6.76
CA THR A 250 4.53 -35.24 -8.20
C THR A 250 5.27 -34.05 -8.83
N ALA A 251 6.07 -33.31 -8.06
CA ALA A 251 6.67 -32.04 -8.48
C ALA A 251 7.98 -32.16 -9.30
N ALA A 252 8.42 -33.37 -9.67
CA ALA A 252 9.65 -33.60 -10.44
C ALA A 252 9.51 -33.37 -11.97
N THR A 253 8.50 -32.66 -12.44
CA THR A 253 8.36 -32.37 -13.89
C THR A 253 7.83 -30.97 -14.12
N GLU A 254 8.69 -30.12 -14.67
CA GLU A 254 8.59 -28.65 -14.81
C GLU A 254 7.37 -28.12 -15.60
N GLY A 255 6.46 -29.00 -16.07
CA GLY A 255 5.21 -28.62 -16.77
C GLY A 255 3.94 -28.72 -15.93
N SER A 256 4.01 -29.12 -14.66
CA SER A 256 2.84 -29.50 -13.83
C SER A 256 2.29 -28.38 -12.93
N PHE A 257 2.90 -27.19 -12.94
CA PHE A 257 2.51 -26.08 -12.07
C PHE A 257 1.12 -25.50 -12.38
N TRP A 258 0.75 -25.34 -13.66
CA TRP A 258 -0.57 -24.82 -14.02
C TRP A 258 -1.68 -25.89 -13.97
N LYS A 259 -1.34 -27.18 -14.21
CA LYS A 259 -2.31 -28.28 -14.18
C LYS A 259 -2.69 -28.73 -12.77
N SER A 260 -1.80 -28.61 -11.77
CA SER A 260 -2.11 -28.97 -10.38
C SER A 260 -2.94 -27.91 -9.66
N ILE A 261 -2.78 -26.62 -9.99
CA ILE A 261 -3.64 -25.53 -9.48
C ILE A 261 -5.07 -25.68 -10.03
N VAL A 262 -5.23 -26.00 -11.32
CA VAL A 262 -6.55 -26.27 -11.92
C VAL A 262 -7.13 -27.62 -11.46
N GLY A 263 -6.28 -28.62 -11.20
CA GLY A 263 -6.68 -29.95 -10.74
C GLY A 263 -7.11 -30.02 -9.26
N SER A 264 -6.51 -29.22 -8.37
CA SER A 264 -6.88 -29.22 -6.94
C SER A 264 -8.19 -28.48 -6.65
N LEU A 265 -8.68 -27.68 -7.60
CA LEU A 265 -10.01 -27.05 -7.55
C LEU A 265 -11.15 -28.05 -7.82
N SER A 266 -10.83 -29.27 -8.30
CA SER A 266 -11.83 -30.27 -8.69
C SER A 266 -11.87 -31.52 -7.82
N ARG A 267 -11.02 -31.65 -6.78
CA ARG A 267 -10.93 -32.91 -6.04
C ARG A 267 -10.54 -32.74 -4.58
N ASP A 268 -11.45 -32.18 -3.79
CA ASP A 268 -11.53 -32.56 -2.38
C ASP A 268 -12.99 -32.73 -1.93
N LYS A 269 -13.35 -33.97 -1.61
CA LYS A 269 -14.65 -34.39 -1.07
C LYS A 269 -14.44 -34.73 0.40
N LYS A 270 -14.71 -33.75 1.27
CA LYS A 270 -15.43 -33.84 2.56
C LYS A 270 -15.19 -32.58 3.40
N ARG A 271 -15.66 -31.45 2.88
CA ARG A 271 -16.22 -30.37 3.70
C ARG A 271 -17.74 -30.39 3.45
N PRO A 272 -18.59 -30.03 4.41
CA PRO A 272 -20.00 -29.80 4.09
C PRO A 272 -20.02 -28.83 2.91
N ALA A 273 -20.73 -29.21 1.84
CA ALA A 273 -20.74 -28.45 0.59
C ALA A 273 -21.01 -26.98 0.93
N PRO A 274 -20.16 -26.02 0.51
CA PRO A 274 -20.59 -24.65 0.56
C PRO A 274 -21.80 -24.55 -0.37
N THR A 275 -22.88 -23.98 0.16
CA THR A 275 -23.88 -23.26 -0.64
C THR A 275 -23.17 -22.57 -1.81
N GLU A 276 -23.47 -22.99 -3.05
CA GLU A 276 -23.02 -22.46 -4.35
C GLU A 276 -21.63 -21.77 -4.43
N ALA A 277 -20.74 -22.27 -5.30
CA ALA A 277 -19.40 -21.69 -5.50
C ALA A 277 -19.45 -20.16 -5.74
N THR A 278 -18.92 -19.39 -4.79
CA THR A 278 -18.91 -17.93 -4.83
C THR A 278 -17.95 -17.41 -5.89
N ILE A 279 -18.46 -16.54 -6.78
CA ILE A 279 -17.66 -15.90 -7.83
C ILE A 279 -16.92 -14.71 -7.22
N ASN A 280 -15.60 -14.68 -7.35
CA ASN A 280 -14.77 -13.57 -6.87
C ASN A 280 -14.33 -12.70 -8.06
N VAL A 281 -14.70 -11.42 -8.07
CA VAL A 281 -14.38 -10.48 -9.15
C VAL A 281 -13.47 -9.38 -8.62
N PHE A 282 -12.32 -9.17 -9.25
CA PHE A 282 -11.38 -8.10 -8.91
C PHE A 282 -11.48 -6.95 -9.92
N SER A 283 -11.57 -5.71 -9.45
CA SER A 283 -11.64 -4.54 -10.34
C SER A 283 -10.96 -3.30 -9.77
N VAL A 284 -10.55 -2.41 -10.68
CA VAL A 284 -9.94 -1.12 -10.37
C VAL A 284 -10.51 -0.08 -11.33
N ALA A 285 -10.81 1.10 -10.81
CA ALA A 285 -11.25 2.27 -11.57
C ALA A 285 -10.56 3.50 -10.98
N SER A 286 -10.29 4.49 -11.84
CA SER A 286 -9.79 5.81 -11.46
C SER A 286 -10.56 6.85 -12.27
N GLY A 287 -11.06 7.87 -11.58
CA GLY A 287 -11.97 8.88 -12.14
C GLY A 287 -13.44 8.46 -12.21
N HIS A 288 -14.34 9.45 -12.10
CA HIS A 288 -15.78 9.22 -11.92
C HIS A 288 -16.46 8.51 -13.09
N LEU A 289 -15.98 8.71 -14.32
CA LEU A 289 -16.56 8.02 -15.49
C LEU A 289 -16.32 6.51 -15.42
N TYR A 290 -15.11 6.09 -15.04
CA TYR A 290 -14.75 4.69 -14.94
C TYR A 290 -15.42 4.02 -13.75
N GLU A 291 -15.59 4.74 -12.63
CA GLU A 291 -16.38 4.27 -11.48
C GLU A 291 -17.83 3.97 -11.87
N ARG A 292 -18.44 4.84 -12.68
CA ARG A 292 -19.78 4.60 -13.21
C ARG A 292 -19.82 3.34 -14.10
N PHE A 293 -18.84 3.14 -14.97
CA PHE A 293 -18.76 1.93 -15.79
C PHE A 293 -18.52 0.68 -14.95
N MET A 294 -17.74 0.78 -13.87
CA MET A 294 -17.53 -0.31 -12.92
C MET A 294 -18.84 -0.67 -12.22
N GLY A 295 -19.65 0.31 -11.80
CA GLY A 295 -20.99 0.05 -11.27
C GLY A 295 -21.91 -0.67 -12.26
N ILE A 296 -21.88 -0.28 -13.54
CA ILE A 296 -22.63 -0.97 -14.61
C ILE A 296 -22.13 -2.40 -14.81
N MET A 297 -20.81 -2.62 -14.76
CA MET A 297 -20.20 -3.94 -14.84
C MET A 297 -20.66 -4.83 -13.68
N MET A 298 -20.62 -4.34 -12.44
CA MET A 298 -21.07 -5.06 -11.25
C MET A 298 -22.55 -5.47 -11.40
N LEU A 299 -23.41 -4.52 -11.78
CA LEU A 299 -24.83 -4.77 -12.01
C LEU A 299 -25.07 -5.80 -13.12
N SER A 300 -24.28 -5.73 -14.21
CA SER A 300 -24.36 -6.69 -15.31
C SER A 300 -24.02 -8.10 -14.84
N VAL A 301 -22.96 -8.28 -14.05
CA VAL A 301 -22.59 -9.58 -13.48
C VAL A 301 -23.73 -10.14 -12.63
N LEU A 302 -24.27 -9.32 -11.71
CA LEU A 302 -25.33 -9.72 -10.79
C LEU A 302 -26.63 -10.11 -11.52
N ARG A 303 -26.95 -9.48 -12.65
CA ARG A 303 -28.13 -9.83 -13.47
C ARG A 303 -28.00 -11.16 -14.23
N HIS A 304 -26.78 -11.61 -14.50
CA HIS A 304 -26.52 -12.79 -15.33
C HIS A 304 -25.99 -14.00 -14.55
N THR A 305 -25.86 -13.90 -13.23
CA THR A 305 -25.43 -14.99 -12.36
C THR A 305 -26.50 -15.33 -11.33
N LYS A 306 -26.57 -16.60 -10.96
CA LYS A 306 -27.35 -17.09 -9.81
C LYS A 306 -26.48 -17.37 -8.59
N SER A 307 -25.18 -17.59 -8.82
CA SER A 307 -24.20 -17.84 -7.77
C SER A 307 -23.90 -16.56 -6.98
N PRO A 308 -23.60 -16.67 -5.66
CA PRO A 308 -23.18 -15.53 -4.85
C PRO A 308 -21.89 -14.92 -5.41
N VAL A 309 -21.79 -13.59 -5.37
CA VAL A 309 -20.65 -12.84 -5.92
C VAL A 309 -20.00 -12.01 -4.83
N LYS A 310 -18.66 -12.04 -4.79
CA LYS A 310 -17.83 -11.14 -3.98
C LYS A 310 -16.97 -10.24 -4.85
N PHE A 311 -17.09 -8.93 -4.68
CA PHE A 311 -16.28 -7.93 -5.38
C PHE A 311 -15.09 -7.47 -4.54
N TRP A 312 -13.90 -7.50 -5.13
CA TRP A 312 -12.66 -7.04 -4.53
C TRP A 312 -12.20 -5.77 -5.27
N LEU A 313 -12.23 -4.64 -4.57
CA LEU A 313 -12.03 -3.33 -5.16
C LEU A 313 -10.77 -2.66 -4.62
N ILE A 314 -9.93 -2.11 -5.51
CA ILE A 314 -8.69 -1.43 -5.07
C ILE A 314 -9.02 -0.03 -4.56
N ALA A 315 -8.99 0.15 -3.24
CA ALA A 315 -9.49 1.35 -2.57
C ALA A 315 -8.73 2.63 -2.93
N ASP A 316 -7.45 2.53 -3.27
CA ASP A 316 -6.58 3.70 -3.40
C ASP A 316 -6.89 4.54 -4.65
N PHE A 317 -7.49 3.94 -5.67
CA PHE A 317 -7.87 4.59 -6.93
C PHE A 317 -9.32 5.06 -6.95
N LEU A 318 -10.12 4.64 -5.97
CA LEU A 318 -11.54 4.98 -5.89
C LEU A 318 -11.75 6.30 -5.15
N SER A 319 -12.63 7.11 -5.71
CA SER A 319 -13.14 8.33 -5.13
C SER A 319 -13.91 8.05 -3.84
N PRO A 320 -13.91 9.00 -2.90
CA PRO A 320 -14.70 8.87 -1.68
C PRO A 320 -16.19 8.66 -1.96
N SER A 321 -16.75 9.42 -2.90
CA SER A 321 -18.16 9.31 -3.30
C SER A 321 -18.53 7.89 -3.75
N PHE A 322 -17.64 7.21 -4.47
CA PHE A 322 -17.88 5.82 -4.88
C PHE A 322 -17.76 4.85 -3.70
N LYS A 323 -16.79 5.04 -2.80
CA LYS A 323 -16.63 4.22 -1.59
C LYS A 323 -17.86 4.26 -0.69
N ASP A 324 -18.50 5.41 -0.58
CA ASP A 324 -19.74 5.58 0.19
C ASP A 324 -20.96 4.98 -0.53
N PHE A 325 -20.90 4.87 -1.86
CA PHE A 325 -21.99 4.31 -2.68
C PHE A 325 -21.99 2.78 -2.75
N VAL A 326 -20.82 2.12 -2.77
CA VAL A 326 -20.74 0.65 -2.86
C VAL A 326 -21.54 -0.08 -1.76
N PRO A 327 -21.50 0.32 -0.47
CA PRO A 327 -22.32 -0.31 0.58
C PRO A 327 -23.82 -0.23 0.30
N LEU A 328 -24.30 0.86 -0.28
CA LEU A 328 -25.71 1.03 -0.65
C LEU A 328 -26.07 0.09 -1.82
N LEU A 329 -25.18 -0.04 -2.81
CA LEU A 329 -25.36 -0.98 -3.92
C LEU A 329 -25.37 -2.43 -3.42
N ALA A 330 -24.50 -2.75 -2.46
CA ALA A 330 -24.42 -4.07 -1.81
C ALA A 330 -25.69 -4.42 -1.04
N ALA A 331 -26.27 -3.46 -0.32
CA ALA A 331 -27.54 -3.67 0.38
C ALA A 331 -28.73 -3.89 -0.57
N GLU A 332 -28.74 -3.23 -1.73
CA GLU A 332 -29.83 -3.36 -2.71
C GLU A 332 -29.76 -4.66 -3.52
N TYR A 333 -28.55 -5.08 -3.90
CA TYR A 333 -28.33 -6.24 -4.79
C TYR A 333 -27.75 -7.48 -4.10
N ASP A 334 -27.62 -7.45 -2.77
CA ASP A 334 -27.19 -8.55 -1.89
C ASP A 334 -25.90 -9.25 -2.37
N PHE A 335 -24.81 -8.46 -2.46
CA PHE A 335 -23.48 -8.99 -2.79
C PHE A 335 -22.44 -8.60 -1.75
N ASP A 336 -21.42 -9.44 -1.61
CA ASP A 336 -20.29 -9.17 -0.72
C ASP A 336 -19.25 -8.29 -1.42
N PHE A 337 -18.62 -7.39 -0.67
CA PHE A 337 -17.51 -6.62 -1.18
C PHE A 337 -16.41 -6.43 -0.14
N GLU A 338 -15.20 -6.19 -0.63
CA GLU A 338 -14.06 -5.86 0.20
C GLU A 338 -13.15 -4.87 -0.49
N PHE A 339 -12.78 -3.82 0.25
CA PHE A 339 -11.83 -2.82 -0.20
C PHE A 339 -10.41 -3.29 0.12
N VAL A 340 -9.66 -3.62 -0.91
CA VAL A 340 -8.26 -4.02 -0.79
C VAL A 340 -7.40 -2.80 -1.07
N THR A 341 -6.65 -2.36 -0.07
CA THR A 341 -5.52 -1.45 -0.30
C THR A 341 -4.29 -2.31 -0.51
N PHE A 342 -3.61 -2.18 -1.63
CA PHE A 342 -2.30 -2.79 -1.80
C PHE A 342 -1.32 -1.74 -2.28
N ILE A 343 -0.56 -1.21 -1.32
CA ILE A 343 0.56 -0.35 -1.64
C ILE A 343 1.74 -1.26 -1.94
N LEU A 344 1.98 -1.51 -3.23
CA LEU A 344 3.32 -1.84 -3.70
C LEU A 344 4.20 -0.60 -3.44
N HIS A 345 4.86 -0.55 -2.28
CA HIS A 345 6.10 0.23 -2.21
C HIS A 345 7.14 -0.58 -2.97
N TRP A 346 7.48 -0.08 -4.15
CA TRP A 346 8.56 -0.63 -4.93
C TRP A 346 9.87 -0.32 -4.18
N PRO A 347 10.65 -1.33 -3.77
CA PRO A 347 11.92 -1.07 -3.12
C PRO A 347 12.79 -0.22 -4.04
N GLU A 348 13.45 0.83 -3.53
CA GLU A 348 14.29 1.77 -4.33
C GLU A 348 15.25 1.06 -5.31
N SER A 349 15.63 -0.19 -4.99
CA SER A 349 16.47 -1.08 -5.81
C SER A 349 15.93 -1.43 -7.19
N ARG A 350 14.63 -1.33 -7.43
CA ARG A 350 14.07 -1.43 -8.77
C ARG A 350 13.57 -0.02 -9.12
N GLY A 351 13.73 0.44 -10.36
CA GLY A 351 13.38 1.81 -10.72
C GLY A 351 11.91 2.13 -10.41
N ALA A 352 11.65 3.10 -9.55
CA ALA A 352 10.29 3.54 -9.22
C ALA A 352 9.57 3.96 -10.50
N VAL A 353 8.51 3.23 -10.87
CA VAL A 353 7.48 3.82 -11.72
C VAL A 353 6.75 4.80 -10.82
N ASN A 354 7.07 6.08 -10.96
CA ASN A 354 6.34 7.15 -10.30
C ASN A 354 4.84 6.89 -10.48
N ARG A 355 4.07 6.97 -9.39
CA ARG A 355 2.59 6.93 -9.41
C ARG A 355 1.96 7.94 -10.40
N ASN A 356 2.76 8.86 -10.93
CA ASN A 356 2.37 9.88 -11.90
C ASN A 356 2.67 9.53 -13.36
N THR A 357 3.08 8.30 -13.67
CA THR A 357 3.23 7.87 -15.06
C THR A 357 1.93 7.21 -15.49
N THR A 358 0.99 8.02 -15.98
CA THR A 358 -0.03 7.55 -16.92
C THR A 358 0.67 6.69 -17.96
N ALA A 359 0.39 5.40 -17.96
CA ALA A 359 0.71 4.52 -19.06
C ALA A 359 -0.08 5.04 -20.27
N THR A 360 0.53 5.92 -21.06
CA THR A 360 0.11 6.13 -22.44
C THR A 360 0.38 4.83 -23.17
N ALA A 361 -0.63 3.96 -23.22
CA ALA A 361 -0.70 2.90 -24.20
C ALA A 361 -0.87 3.58 -25.56
N SER A 362 0.26 3.84 -26.21
CA SER A 362 0.31 4.20 -27.62
C SER A 362 -0.26 3.01 -28.40
N TYR A 363 -1.53 3.10 -28.80
CA TYR A 363 -2.09 2.24 -29.85
C TYR A 363 -1.35 2.57 -31.15
N CYS A 364 -0.32 1.78 -31.48
CA CYS A 364 0.09 1.63 -32.86
C CYS A 364 -0.96 0.76 -33.56
N ALA A 365 -1.84 1.39 -34.34
CA ALA A 365 -2.63 0.68 -35.33
C ALA A 365 -1.68 0.10 -36.40
N PRO A 366 -1.76 -1.19 -36.76
CA PRO A 366 -1.12 -1.69 -37.96
C PRO A 366 -1.85 -1.15 -39.19
N GLY A 367 -1.10 -0.54 -40.10
CA GLY A 367 -1.54 -0.25 -41.46
C GLY A 367 -1.54 -1.50 -42.35
#